data_AF-A0A939XP90-F1
#
_entry.id   AF-A0A939XP90-F1
#
_cell.length_a   1.000
_cell.length_b   1.000
_cell.length_c   1.000
_cell.angle_alpha   90.00
_cell.angle_beta   90.00
_cell.angle_gamma   90.00
#
_symmetry.space_group_name_H-M   'P 1'
#
loop_
_entity.id
_entity.type
_entity.pdbx_description
1 polymer ?
#
loop_
_entity_poly.entity_id
_entity_poly.type
_entity_poly.pdbx_seq_one_letter_code
_entity_poly.pdbx_strand_id
1 'polypeptide(L)'
;MKIILLLAVLASVNFCSSSASAGSPAAASPERIDPDSLRAVIKAELVEEILDGMRAVHPTAPSVPESIEFAGKTYRFDTDAMYERMDRELIAFTYMHTNSTLMLKRSTRYFRMVEPILKANGVPEDLKYLMAIESNLDPKAVSVSGAAGLWQFLKSTAPQYGLEVSSEVDERYNIEKETEAACKYFKEAYAKYGDWLTVAASYNAGQGGITKRLSDQKQSSALNLFLPEETSRYMFRILVAKMFFTDPESFGFNVPKEDYYPYREPRKVVTVTTAIPSLPDFAADNGVTYADLRNANLWMLGTKLSNPSGKTYKIIIPTVK
;
A
#
# COMPACT_ATOMS: atom_id res chain seq x y z
N MET A 1 19.30 -15.71 -36.00
CA MET A 1 18.46 -16.91 -36.18
C MET A 1 17.46 -17.13 -35.04
N LYS A 2 17.84 -16.92 -33.76
CA LYS A 2 16.92 -17.06 -32.60
C LYS A 2 15.72 -16.08 -32.57
N ILE A 3 15.87 -14.84 -33.06
CA ILE A 3 14.80 -13.83 -33.08
C ILE A 3 13.69 -14.14 -34.10
N ILE A 4 14.04 -14.80 -35.22
CA ILE A 4 13.08 -15.16 -36.27
C ILE A 4 12.14 -16.29 -35.80
N LEU A 5 12.65 -17.22 -34.98
CA LEU A 5 11.84 -18.27 -34.39
C LEU A 5 10.85 -17.72 -33.34
N LEU A 6 11.26 -16.71 -32.57
CA LEU A 6 10.42 -16.05 -31.56
C LEU A 6 9.22 -15.33 -32.20
N LEU A 7 9.44 -14.68 -33.35
CA LEU A 7 8.36 -14.04 -34.13
C LEU A 7 7.40 -15.07 -34.76
N ALA A 8 7.89 -16.24 -35.16
CA ALA A 8 7.04 -17.30 -35.73
C ALA A 8 6.10 -17.95 -34.70
N VAL A 9 6.55 -18.10 -33.45
CA VAL A 9 5.72 -18.61 -32.34
C VAL A 9 4.67 -17.57 -31.91
N LEU A 10 5.03 -16.28 -31.84
CA LEU A 10 4.08 -15.22 -31.52
C LEU A 10 3.03 -14.99 -32.62
N ALA A 11 3.40 -15.15 -33.89
CA ALA A 11 2.48 -15.00 -35.03
C ALA A 11 1.41 -16.11 -35.11
N SER A 12 1.66 -17.29 -34.54
CA SER A 12 0.74 -18.44 -34.59
C SER A 12 -0.29 -18.46 -33.46
N VAL A 13 -0.10 -17.67 -32.40
CA VAL A 13 -1.04 -17.59 -31.25
C VAL A 13 -2.12 -16.51 -31.46
N ASN A 14 -1.90 -15.53 -32.34
CA ASN A 14 -2.79 -14.36 -32.51
C ASN A 14 -3.81 -14.45 -33.66
N PHE A 15 -3.93 -15.56 -34.38
CA PHE A 15 -4.96 -15.73 -35.42
C PHE A 15 -6.02 -16.76 -35.01
N CYS A 16 -6.86 -16.39 -34.05
CA CYS A 16 -8.13 -17.07 -33.85
C CYS A 16 -9.23 -16.11 -33.42
N SER A 17 -9.41 -15.00 -34.13
CA SER A 17 -10.66 -14.22 -34.09
C SER A 17 -10.73 -13.20 -35.22
N SER A 18 -11.30 -13.59 -36.37
CA SER A 18 -12.04 -12.63 -37.21
C SER A 18 -12.90 -13.37 -38.22
N SER A 19 -14.21 -13.15 -38.11
CA SER A 19 -15.27 -13.50 -39.04
C SER A 19 -14.94 -13.12 -40.48
N ALA A 20 -15.26 -14.02 -41.40
CA ALA A 20 -15.11 -13.85 -42.84
C ALA A 20 -15.98 -12.70 -43.40
N SER A 21 -15.37 -11.78 -44.14
CA SER A 21 -16.05 -11.02 -45.19
C SER A 21 -15.37 -11.31 -46.53
N ALA A 22 -16.16 -11.83 -47.48
CA ALA A 22 -15.71 -12.29 -48.78
C ALA A 22 -15.18 -11.14 -49.65
N GLY A 23 -13.97 -11.31 -50.20
CA GLY A 23 -13.44 -10.39 -51.21
C GLY A 23 -11.91 -10.23 -51.21
N SER A 24 -11.13 -11.31 -51.23
CA SER A 24 -9.72 -11.28 -51.64
C SER A 24 -9.21 -12.70 -51.95
N PRO A 25 -8.19 -12.84 -52.82
CA PRO A 25 -7.73 -14.13 -53.29
C PRO A 25 -7.23 -14.98 -52.11
N ALA A 26 -7.53 -16.27 -52.14
CA ALA A 26 -7.13 -17.22 -51.11
C ALA A 26 -5.60 -17.23 -50.97
N ALA A 27 -5.09 -16.60 -49.91
CA ALA A 27 -3.73 -16.84 -49.46
C ALA A 27 -3.64 -18.33 -49.09
N ALA A 28 -2.57 -18.99 -49.55
CA ALA A 28 -2.28 -20.36 -49.19
C ALA A 28 -2.40 -20.51 -47.66
N SER A 29 -3.20 -21.49 -47.22
CA SER A 29 -3.32 -21.80 -45.79
C SER A 29 -1.90 -22.06 -45.26
N PRO A 30 -1.47 -21.42 -44.17
CA PRO A 30 -0.14 -21.65 -43.65
C PRO A 30 0.02 -23.13 -43.35
N GLU A 31 1.12 -23.71 -43.84
CA GLU A 31 1.46 -25.11 -43.65
C GLU A 31 1.43 -25.43 -42.15
N ARG A 32 0.59 -26.39 -41.77
CA ARG A 32 0.36 -26.74 -40.37
C ARG A 32 1.62 -27.43 -39.86
N ILE A 33 2.42 -26.73 -39.06
CA ILE A 33 3.65 -27.30 -38.47
C ILE A 33 3.25 -28.50 -37.60
N ASP A 34 3.84 -29.66 -37.88
CA ASP A 34 3.64 -30.88 -37.11
C ASP A 34 4.10 -30.69 -35.64
N PRO A 35 3.24 -30.95 -34.63
CA PRO A 35 3.58 -30.80 -33.22
C PRO A 35 4.79 -31.62 -32.78
N ASP A 36 5.04 -32.79 -33.38
CA ASP A 36 6.18 -33.64 -33.01
C ASP A 36 7.50 -33.12 -33.60
N SER A 37 7.44 -32.53 -34.80
CA SER A 37 8.55 -31.75 -35.39
C SER A 37 8.88 -30.49 -34.57
N LEU A 38 7.87 -29.84 -33.98
CA LEU A 38 8.06 -28.69 -33.09
C LEU A 38 8.74 -29.12 -31.77
N ARG A 39 8.34 -30.26 -31.20
CA ARG A 39 8.97 -30.86 -30.00
C ARG A 39 10.42 -31.29 -30.24
N ALA A 40 10.76 -31.73 -31.44
CA ALA A 40 12.13 -32.12 -31.79
C ALA A 40 13.11 -30.91 -31.91
N VAL A 41 12.58 -29.72 -32.23
CA VAL A 41 13.38 -28.49 -32.46
C VAL A 41 13.49 -27.63 -31.21
N ILE A 42 12.46 -27.60 -30.37
CA ILE A 42 12.49 -26.84 -29.12
C ILE A 42 13.09 -27.73 -28.02
N LYS A 43 14.39 -27.54 -27.76
CA LYS A 43 15.04 -28.13 -26.58
C LYS A 43 14.25 -27.76 -25.33
N ALA A 44 14.08 -28.70 -24.40
CA ALA A 44 13.39 -28.45 -23.13
C ALA A 44 13.92 -27.18 -22.41
N GLU A 45 15.24 -26.97 -22.46
CA GLU A 45 15.91 -25.76 -21.95
C GLU A 45 15.37 -24.45 -22.57
N LEU A 46 15.08 -24.45 -23.88
CA LEU A 46 14.54 -23.27 -24.57
C LEU A 46 13.05 -23.06 -24.25
N VAL A 47 12.29 -24.13 -23.98
CA VAL A 47 10.92 -24.01 -23.46
C VAL A 47 10.94 -23.34 -22.10
N GLU A 48 11.80 -23.79 -21.19
CA GLU A 48 11.92 -23.21 -19.85
C GLU A 48 12.42 -21.76 -19.92
N GLU A 49 13.40 -21.42 -20.76
CA GLU A 49 13.81 -20.02 -20.98
C GLU A 49 12.66 -19.12 -21.46
N ILE A 50 11.81 -19.63 -22.35
CA ILE A 50 10.63 -18.89 -22.85
C ILE A 50 9.56 -18.78 -21.75
N LEU A 51 9.30 -19.86 -21.01
CA LEU A 51 8.34 -19.84 -19.91
C LEU A 51 8.78 -18.91 -18.78
N ASP A 52 10.06 -18.89 -18.44
CA ASP A 52 10.63 -17.94 -17.48
C ASP A 52 10.57 -16.51 -18.00
N GLY A 53 10.87 -16.29 -19.28
CA GLY A 53 10.68 -14.99 -19.93
C GLY A 53 9.22 -14.52 -19.89
N MET A 54 8.25 -15.42 -20.09
CA MET A 54 6.82 -15.11 -20.00
C MET A 54 6.37 -14.86 -18.55
N ARG A 55 6.82 -15.65 -17.58
CA ARG A 55 6.58 -15.43 -16.14
C ARG A 55 7.15 -14.10 -15.66
N ALA A 56 8.29 -13.68 -16.22
CA ALA A 56 8.88 -12.37 -15.94
C ALA A 56 8.02 -11.20 -16.46
N VAL A 57 7.21 -11.41 -17.52
CA VAL A 57 6.32 -10.38 -18.08
C VAL A 57 4.94 -10.40 -17.42
N HIS A 58 4.45 -11.58 -17.02
CA HIS A 58 3.17 -11.76 -16.34
C HIS A 58 3.34 -12.63 -15.10
N PRO A 59 3.65 -12.02 -13.94
CA PRO A 59 3.79 -12.79 -12.71
C PRO A 59 2.45 -13.41 -12.31
N THR A 60 2.51 -14.64 -11.79
CA THR A 60 1.36 -15.30 -11.17
C THR A 60 1.26 -14.86 -9.72
N ALA A 61 0.04 -14.63 -9.25
CA ALA A 61 -0.18 -14.40 -7.82
C ALA A 61 0.28 -15.62 -7.01
N PRO A 62 0.86 -15.41 -5.80
CA PRO A 62 1.20 -16.52 -4.93
C PRO A 62 -0.08 -17.24 -4.47
N SER A 63 0.04 -18.52 -4.14
CA SER A 63 -1.09 -19.30 -3.62
C SER A 63 -1.53 -18.79 -2.25
N VAL A 64 -2.83 -18.95 -1.95
CA VAL A 64 -3.35 -18.70 -0.60
C VAL A 64 -2.66 -19.65 0.39
N PRO A 65 -2.01 -19.14 1.44
CA PRO A 65 -1.39 -19.99 2.44
C PRO A 65 -2.47 -20.65 3.31
N GLU A 66 -2.19 -21.78 3.95
CA GLU A 66 -3.14 -22.39 4.90
C GLU A 66 -3.41 -21.48 6.11
N SER A 67 -2.40 -20.72 6.52
CA SER A 67 -2.48 -19.77 7.62
C SER A 67 -1.44 -18.66 7.50
N ILE A 68 -1.65 -17.58 8.25
CA ILE A 68 -0.71 -16.46 8.36
C ILE A 68 -0.62 -15.99 9.81
N GLU A 69 0.60 -15.69 10.26
CA GLU A 69 0.79 -14.98 11.52
C GLU A 69 0.65 -13.47 11.30
N PHE A 70 -0.20 -12.82 12.08
CA PHE A 70 -0.37 -11.37 12.08
C PHE A 70 -0.55 -10.87 13.51
N ALA A 71 0.30 -9.91 13.90
CA ALA A 71 0.31 -9.28 15.21
C ALA A 71 0.33 -10.29 16.38
N GLY A 72 1.16 -11.34 16.25
CA GLY A 72 1.35 -12.39 17.26
C GLY A 72 0.23 -13.43 17.33
N LYS A 73 -0.71 -13.43 16.38
CA LYS A 73 -1.80 -14.41 16.29
C LYS A 73 -1.80 -15.09 14.92
N THR A 74 -2.03 -16.40 14.90
CA THR A 74 -2.23 -17.16 13.66
C THR A 74 -3.69 -17.10 13.21
N TYR A 75 -3.91 -16.77 11.94
CA TYR A 75 -5.21 -16.79 11.28
C TYR A 75 -5.20 -17.87 10.20
N ARG A 76 -6.25 -18.69 10.16
CA ARG A 76 -6.43 -19.76 9.18
C ARG A 76 -7.54 -19.39 8.20
N PHE A 77 -7.46 -19.92 6.98
CA PHE A 77 -8.44 -19.67 5.93
C PHE A 77 -9.19 -20.95 5.56
N ASP A 78 -9.80 -21.58 6.56
CA ASP A 78 -10.36 -22.94 6.46
C ASP A 78 -11.70 -23.04 5.69
N THR A 79 -12.22 -21.94 5.15
CA THR A 79 -13.48 -21.92 4.38
C THR A 79 -13.25 -21.36 2.98
N ASP A 80 -14.02 -21.84 2.00
CA ASP A 80 -13.95 -21.34 0.61
C ASP A 80 -14.10 -19.82 0.56
N ALA A 81 -15.03 -19.26 1.35
CA ALA A 81 -15.24 -17.82 1.41
C ALA A 81 -14.02 -17.04 1.95
N MET A 82 -13.24 -17.60 2.88
CA MET A 82 -12.00 -16.98 3.36
C MET A 82 -10.88 -17.14 2.33
N TYR A 83 -10.78 -18.31 1.71
CA TYR A 83 -9.83 -18.60 0.65
C TYR A 83 -9.99 -17.62 -0.51
N GLU A 84 -11.21 -17.51 -1.06
CA GLU A 84 -11.52 -16.63 -2.20
C GLU A 84 -11.25 -15.15 -1.90
N ARG A 85 -11.51 -14.71 -0.65
CA ARG A 85 -11.23 -13.33 -0.21
C ARG A 85 -9.73 -13.07 -0.10
N MET A 86 -8.96 -14.03 0.38
CA MET A 86 -7.50 -13.95 0.44
C MET A 86 -6.90 -13.94 -0.96
N ASP A 87 -7.30 -14.91 -1.80
CA ASP A 87 -6.86 -15.08 -3.19
C ASP A 87 -7.05 -13.79 -4.00
N ARG A 88 -8.22 -13.19 -3.88
CA ARG A 88 -8.53 -11.93 -4.56
C ARG A 88 -7.56 -10.81 -4.23
N GLU A 89 -7.16 -10.67 -2.97
CA GLU A 89 -6.24 -9.60 -2.60
C GLU A 89 -4.78 -9.94 -2.97
N LEU A 90 -4.40 -11.23 -3.00
CA LEU A 90 -3.12 -11.67 -3.58
C LEU A 90 -3.02 -11.27 -5.06
N ILE A 91 -4.06 -11.58 -5.84
CA ILE A 91 -4.20 -11.16 -7.25
C ILE A 91 -4.12 -9.64 -7.39
N ALA A 92 -4.83 -8.89 -6.54
CA ALA A 92 -4.82 -7.43 -6.61
C ALA A 92 -3.41 -6.85 -6.38
N PHE A 93 -2.67 -7.32 -5.39
CA PHE A 93 -1.30 -6.85 -5.12
C PHE A 93 -0.32 -7.23 -6.23
N THR A 94 -0.49 -8.40 -6.86
CA THR A 94 0.32 -8.84 -8.00
C THR A 94 0.14 -7.93 -9.22
N TYR A 95 -1.10 -7.59 -9.58
CA TYR A 95 -1.38 -6.92 -10.86
C TYR A 95 -1.51 -5.39 -10.78
N MET A 96 -1.55 -4.79 -9.59
CA MET A 96 -1.55 -3.33 -9.41
C MET A 96 -0.14 -2.72 -9.46
N HIS A 97 0.61 -3.01 -10.53
CA HIS A 97 2.07 -2.77 -10.62
C HIS A 97 2.53 -1.36 -10.22
N THR A 98 1.85 -0.30 -10.67
CA THR A 98 2.24 1.09 -10.33
C THR A 98 2.21 1.33 -8.83
N ASN A 99 1.12 0.96 -8.17
CA ASN A 99 0.94 1.17 -6.74
C ASN A 99 1.87 0.25 -5.95
N SER A 100 1.92 -1.03 -6.29
CA SER A 100 2.80 -2.02 -5.65
C SER A 100 4.28 -1.60 -5.71
N THR A 101 4.75 -1.16 -6.88
CA THR A 101 6.13 -0.67 -7.04
C THR A 101 6.38 0.59 -6.22
N LEU A 102 5.47 1.58 -6.25
CA LEU A 102 5.64 2.81 -5.46
C LEU A 102 5.61 2.54 -3.96
N MET A 103 4.74 1.64 -3.50
CA MET A 103 4.67 1.19 -2.11
C MET A 103 6.00 0.59 -1.66
N LEU A 104 6.58 -0.33 -2.44
CA LEU A 104 7.91 -0.88 -2.15
C LEU A 104 8.95 0.23 -2.03
N LYS A 105 9.05 1.10 -3.03
CA LYS A 105 10.04 2.19 -3.00
C LYS A 105 9.84 3.13 -1.80
N ARG A 106 8.61 3.39 -1.37
CA ARG A 106 8.30 4.27 -0.23
C ARG A 106 8.49 3.60 1.14
N SER A 107 8.38 2.27 1.22
CA SER A 107 8.35 1.51 2.47
C SER A 107 9.50 1.79 3.42
N THR A 108 10.76 1.69 2.95
CA THR A 108 11.96 1.92 3.76
C THR A 108 11.93 3.26 4.49
N ARG A 109 11.45 4.32 3.82
CA ARG A 109 11.36 5.66 4.41
C ARG A 109 10.33 5.71 5.53
N TYR A 110 9.10 5.30 5.25
CA TYR A 110 7.99 5.54 6.17
C TYR A 110 7.90 4.48 7.27
N PHE A 111 8.20 3.21 6.97
CA PHE A 111 8.27 2.17 8.01
C PHE A 111 9.31 2.50 9.08
N ARG A 112 10.51 2.96 8.66
CA ARG A 112 11.54 3.41 9.60
C ARG A 112 11.09 4.56 10.52
N MET A 113 10.18 5.42 10.06
CA MET A 113 9.64 6.50 10.89
C MET A 113 8.58 5.99 11.88
N VAL A 114 7.72 5.05 11.48
CA VAL A 114 6.57 4.65 12.29
C VAL A 114 6.84 3.48 13.23
N GLU A 115 7.73 2.56 12.89
CA GLU A 115 8.03 1.36 13.69
C GLU A 115 8.45 1.71 15.13
N PRO A 116 9.33 2.71 15.38
CA PRO A 116 9.67 3.11 16.74
C PRO A 116 8.47 3.63 17.55
N ILE A 117 7.53 4.32 16.89
CA ILE A 117 6.34 4.89 17.52
C ILE A 117 5.34 3.79 17.89
N LEU A 118 5.10 2.84 16.97
CA LEU A 118 4.26 1.66 17.22
C LEU A 118 4.81 0.87 18.42
N LYS A 119 6.10 0.58 18.39
CA LYS A 119 6.80 -0.14 19.47
C LYS A 119 6.72 0.60 20.81
N ALA A 120 6.96 1.91 20.83
CA ALA A 120 6.87 2.72 22.05
C ALA A 120 5.45 2.73 22.65
N ASN A 121 4.42 2.57 21.81
CA ASN A 121 3.03 2.51 22.24
C ASN A 121 2.53 1.10 22.60
N GLY A 122 3.36 0.07 22.42
CA GLY A 122 2.97 -1.34 22.60
C GLY A 122 2.03 -1.86 21.51
N VAL A 123 2.01 -1.22 20.35
CA VAL A 123 1.23 -1.65 19.18
C VAL A 123 2.11 -2.55 18.30
N PRO A 124 1.62 -3.71 17.83
CA PRO A 124 2.38 -4.58 16.94
C PRO A 124 2.74 -3.86 15.64
N GLU A 125 4.00 -4.01 15.20
CA GLU A 125 4.51 -3.33 14.00
C GLU A 125 3.77 -3.75 12.72
N ASP A 126 3.16 -4.93 12.71
CA ASP A 126 2.30 -5.41 11.62
C ASP A 126 1.17 -4.44 11.27
N LEU A 127 0.72 -3.59 12.20
CA LEU A 127 -0.31 -2.58 11.92
C LEU A 127 0.16 -1.47 10.98
N LYS A 128 1.48 -1.33 10.75
CA LYS A 128 2.03 -0.39 9.74
C LYS A 128 1.52 -0.69 8.33
N TYR A 129 1.15 -1.94 8.05
CA TYR A 129 0.61 -2.34 6.75
C TYR A 129 -0.75 -1.73 6.44
N LEU A 130 -1.46 -1.19 7.45
CA LEU A 130 -2.64 -0.36 7.22
C LEU A 130 -2.32 0.86 6.35
N MET A 131 -1.17 1.51 6.54
CA MET A 131 -0.79 2.66 5.70
C MET A 131 -0.67 2.29 4.22
N ALA A 132 -0.30 1.04 3.90
CA ALA A 132 -0.20 0.58 2.52
C ALA A 132 -1.59 0.49 1.88
N ILE A 133 -2.58 -0.07 2.59
CA ILE A 133 -3.93 -0.26 2.05
C ILE A 133 -4.77 1.02 2.11
N GLU A 134 -4.41 1.96 3.00
CA GLU A 134 -5.07 3.26 3.15
C GLU A 134 -4.56 4.31 2.15
N SER A 135 -3.24 4.43 1.98
CA SER A 135 -2.63 5.54 1.25
C SER A 135 -1.66 5.13 0.15
N ASN A 136 -1.40 3.83 -0.04
CA ASN A 136 -0.26 3.35 -0.84
C ASN A 136 1.07 3.97 -0.36
N LEU A 137 1.19 4.19 0.96
CA LEU A 137 2.30 4.88 1.60
C LEU A 137 2.57 6.29 1.05
N ASP A 138 1.53 6.95 0.52
CA ASP A 138 1.63 8.34 0.07
C ASP A 138 1.26 9.31 1.21
N PRO A 139 2.21 10.07 1.77
CA PRO A 139 1.90 11.00 2.84
C PRO A 139 1.07 12.20 2.35
N LYS A 140 0.83 12.34 1.03
CA LYS A 140 -0.03 13.37 0.44
C LYS A 140 -1.41 12.82 0.05
N ALA A 141 -1.71 11.56 0.33
CA ALA A 141 -2.98 10.93 -0.05
C ALA A 141 -4.17 11.69 0.55
N VAL A 142 -5.19 11.91 -0.27
CA VAL A 142 -6.51 12.40 0.14
C VAL A 142 -7.58 11.56 -0.53
N SER A 143 -8.46 10.95 0.26
CA SER A 143 -9.58 10.18 -0.28
C SER A 143 -10.72 11.09 -0.77
N VAL A 144 -11.65 10.52 -1.54
CA VAL A 144 -12.88 11.21 -1.97
C VAL A 144 -13.69 11.71 -0.77
N SER A 145 -13.66 10.97 0.35
CA SER A 145 -14.33 11.34 1.60
C SER A 145 -13.53 12.34 2.45
N GLY A 146 -12.37 12.79 1.97
CA GLY A 146 -11.52 13.78 2.65
C GLY A 146 -10.64 13.23 3.77
N ALA A 147 -10.46 11.91 3.83
CA ALA A 147 -9.44 11.29 4.69
C ALA A 147 -8.04 11.65 4.16
N ALA A 148 -7.07 11.90 5.04
CA ALA A 148 -5.76 12.42 4.63
C ALA A 148 -4.58 11.79 5.38
N GLY A 149 -3.40 11.82 4.76
CA GLY A 149 -2.15 11.33 5.34
C GLY A 149 -1.93 9.83 5.11
N LEU A 150 -0.87 9.29 5.72
CA LEU A 150 -0.54 7.86 5.60
C LEU A 150 -1.62 6.98 6.24
N TRP A 151 -2.18 7.44 7.36
CA TRP A 151 -3.20 6.72 8.13
C TRP A 151 -4.63 7.08 7.75
N GLN A 152 -4.83 7.97 6.77
CA GLN A 152 -6.16 8.36 6.25
C GLN A 152 -7.15 8.79 7.35
N PHE A 153 -6.76 9.75 8.20
CA PHE A 153 -7.68 10.31 9.17
C PHE A 153 -8.70 11.26 8.50
N LEU A 154 -9.98 11.09 8.83
CA LEU A 154 -11.02 12.08 8.48
C LEU A 154 -10.83 13.37 9.27
N LYS A 155 -11.10 14.52 8.64
CA LYS A 155 -11.03 15.84 9.30
C LYS A 155 -11.90 15.94 10.56
N SER A 156 -13.06 15.29 10.59
CA SER A 156 -13.98 15.27 11.72
C SER A 156 -13.51 14.37 12.88
N THR A 157 -12.69 13.36 12.57
CA THR A 157 -12.23 12.36 13.56
C THR A 157 -10.83 12.67 14.07
N ALA A 158 -9.97 13.28 13.25
CA ALA A 158 -8.59 13.63 13.60
C ALA A 158 -8.45 14.37 14.95
N PRO A 159 -9.30 15.38 15.29
CA PRO A 159 -9.21 16.06 16.58
C PRO A 159 -9.47 15.15 17.80
N GLN A 160 -10.30 14.11 17.64
CA GLN A 160 -10.61 13.17 18.73
C GLN A 160 -9.36 12.38 19.16
N TYR A 161 -8.40 12.22 18.24
CA TYR A 161 -7.12 11.55 18.50
C TYR A 161 -5.96 12.54 18.75
N GLY A 162 -6.27 13.83 18.85
CA GLY A 162 -5.33 14.89 19.22
C GLY A 162 -4.58 15.54 18.05
N LEU A 163 -5.06 15.37 16.82
CA LEU A 163 -4.52 16.05 15.65
C LEU A 163 -5.18 17.42 15.47
N GLU A 164 -4.37 18.45 15.27
CA GLU A 164 -4.88 19.76 14.84
C GLU A 164 -5.23 19.74 13.34
N VAL A 165 -6.43 20.23 13.02
CA VAL A 165 -6.85 20.49 11.65
C VAL A 165 -7.49 21.88 11.55
N SER A 166 -6.76 22.83 11.00
CA SER A 166 -7.11 24.24 10.81
C SER A 166 -6.84 24.68 9.36
N SER A 167 -6.94 25.99 9.07
CA SER A 167 -6.66 26.53 7.74
C SER A 167 -5.17 26.63 7.42
N GLU A 168 -4.31 26.69 8.44
CA GLU A 168 -2.85 26.83 8.30
C GLU A 168 -2.09 25.57 8.74
N VAL A 169 -2.74 24.65 9.47
CA VAL A 169 -2.12 23.44 10.01
C VAL A 169 -3.04 22.26 9.78
N ASP A 170 -2.53 21.16 9.24
CA ASP A 170 -3.24 19.89 9.15
C ASP A 170 -2.30 18.75 9.55
N GLU A 171 -2.33 18.39 10.82
CA GLU A 171 -1.45 17.40 11.43
C GLU A 171 -1.74 15.97 10.96
N ARG A 172 -2.79 15.76 10.14
CA ARG A 172 -2.96 14.51 9.39
C ARG A 172 -1.82 14.26 8.41
N TYR A 173 -1.11 15.31 7.97
CA TYR A 173 0.10 15.18 7.16
C TYR A 173 1.40 15.23 8.00
N ASN A 174 1.31 15.13 9.32
CA ASN A 174 2.47 15.03 10.20
C ASN A 174 2.66 13.58 10.63
N ILE A 175 3.55 12.86 9.95
CA ILE A 175 3.74 11.39 10.06
C ILE A 175 3.86 10.93 11.51
N GLU A 176 4.64 11.62 12.35
CA GLU A 176 4.81 11.24 13.77
C GLU A 176 3.47 11.38 14.51
N LYS A 177 2.78 12.51 14.34
CA LYS A 177 1.52 12.78 15.03
C LYS A 177 0.38 11.90 14.55
N GLU A 178 0.22 11.68 13.24
CA GLU A 178 -0.81 10.77 12.73
C GLU A 178 -0.54 9.32 13.16
N THR A 179 0.72 8.91 13.33
CA THR A 179 1.06 7.58 13.87
C THR A 179 0.71 7.46 15.35
N GLU A 180 0.98 8.48 16.16
CA GLU A 180 0.54 8.52 17.57
C GLU A 180 -0.99 8.49 17.69
N ALA A 181 -1.69 9.21 16.81
CA ALA A 181 -3.15 9.19 16.73
C ALA A 181 -3.67 7.78 16.37
N ALA A 182 -3.05 7.11 15.39
CA ALA A 182 -3.37 5.74 15.02
C ALA A 182 -3.14 4.77 16.19
N CYS A 183 -2.03 4.91 16.92
CA CYS A 183 -1.75 4.11 18.12
C CYS A 183 -2.86 4.23 19.17
N LYS A 184 -3.36 5.44 19.43
CA LYS A 184 -4.48 5.65 20.37
C LYS A 184 -5.72 4.90 19.90
N TYR A 185 -6.09 5.05 18.63
CA TYR A 185 -7.21 4.30 18.05
C TYR A 185 -7.02 2.79 18.24
N PHE A 186 -5.85 2.25 17.87
CA PHE A 186 -5.59 0.81 17.92
C PHE A 186 -5.69 0.27 19.34
N LYS A 187 -5.18 1.00 20.33
CA LYS A 187 -5.26 0.59 21.74
C LYS A 187 -6.69 0.61 22.27
N GLU A 188 -7.48 1.62 21.94
CA GLU A 188 -8.91 1.68 22.30
C GLU A 188 -9.68 0.52 21.68
N ALA A 189 -9.50 0.28 20.38
CA ALA A 189 -10.17 -0.80 19.68
C ALA A 189 -9.71 -2.18 20.18
N TYR A 190 -8.42 -2.37 20.45
CA TYR A 190 -7.90 -3.63 20.95
C TYR A 190 -8.36 -3.92 22.37
N ALA A 191 -8.42 -2.92 23.25
CA ALA A 191 -8.99 -3.06 24.59
C ALA A 191 -10.46 -3.53 24.54
N LYS A 192 -11.18 -3.18 23.47
CA LYS A 192 -12.56 -3.60 23.25
C LYS A 192 -12.71 -4.98 22.63
N TYR A 193 -11.89 -5.31 21.62
CA TYR A 193 -12.10 -6.51 20.80
C TYR A 193 -11.12 -7.66 21.09
N GLY A 194 -9.93 -7.38 21.62
CA GLY A 194 -8.89 -8.37 21.87
C GLY A 194 -8.34 -9.08 20.62
N ASP A 195 -8.66 -8.58 19.43
CA ASP A 195 -8.33 -9.22 18.14
C ASP A 195 -7.92 -8.18 17.10
N TRP A 196 -6.70 -8.29 16.57
CA TRP A 196 -6.12 -7.26 15.70
C TRP A 196 -6.78 -7.17 14.32
N LEU A 197 -7.31 -8.26 13.77
CA LEU A 197 -8.10 -8.17 12.53
C LEU A 197 -9.46 -7.50 12.76
N THR A 198 -10.08 -7.70 13.92
CA THR A 198 -11.28 -6.98 14.32
C THR A 198 -10.99 -5.48 14.55
N VAL A 199 -9.82 -5.16 15.10
CA VAL A 199 -9.32 -3.77 15.16
C VAL A 199 -9.19 -3.18 13.75
N ALA A 200 -8.53 -3.86 12.83
CA ALA A 200 -8.39 -3.40 11.44
C ALA A 200 -9.77 -3.21 10.76
N ALA A 201 -10.69 -4.17 10.89
CA ALA A 201 -12.05 -4.03 10.36
C ALA A 201 -12.77 -2.81 10.94
N SER A 202 -12.58 -2.53 12.23
CA SER A 202 -13.17 -1.36 12.88
C SER A 202 -12.55 -0.04 12.44
N TYR A 203 -11.28 -0.05 12.03
CA TYR A 203 -10.61 1.13 11.48
C TYR A 203 -11.30 1.62 10.20
N ASN A 204 -11.64 0.69 9.30
CA ASN A 204 -12.40 0.97 8.08
C ASN A 204 -13.88 1.29 8.34
N ALA A 205 -14.60 0.43 9.08
CA ALA A 205 -16.06 0.51 9.19
C ALA A 205 -16.58 1.27 10.43
N GLY A 206 -15.68 1.77 11.26
CA GLY A 206 -15.99 2.36 12.56
C GLY A 206 -16.28 1.31 13.64
N GLN A 207 -15.90 1.62 14.88
CA GLN A 207 -16.07 0.72 16.02
C GLN A 207 -17.55 0.39 16.31
N GLY A 208 -18.45 1.38 16.23
CA GLY A 208 -19.88 1.15 16.46
C GLY A 208 -20.48 0.14 15.48
N GLY A 209 -20.10 0.26 14.19
CA GLY A 209 -20.58 -0.62 13.12
C GLY A 209 -20.10 -2.06 13.27
N ILE A 210 -18.84 -2.26 13.67
CA ILE A 210 -18.30 -3.60 13.96
C ILE A 210 -18.91 -4.18 15.23
N THR A 211 -18.99 -3.41 16.30
CA THR A 211 -19.60 -3.86 17.58
C THR A 211 -21.02 -4.35 17.37
N LYS A 212 -21.83 -3.58 16.64
CA LYS A 212 -23.21 -3.97 16.34
C LYS A 212 -23.28 -5.30 15.59
N ARG A 213 -22.45 -5.49 14.56
CA ARG A 213 -22.46 -6.72 13.75
C ARG A 213 -21.94 -7.94 14.51
N LEU A 214 -20.91 -7.78 15.34
CA LEU A 214 -20.45 -8.84 16.26
C LEU A 214 -21.59 -9.32 17.14
N SER A 215 -22.34 -8.39 17.75
CA SER A 215 -23.51 -8.70 18.56
C SER A 215 -24.63 -9.37 17.76
N ASP A 216 -25.05 -8.74 16.65
CA ASP A 216 -26.20 -9.20 15.85
C ASP A 216 -25.95 -10.59 15.23
N GLN A 217 -24.72 -10.88 14.81
CA GLN A 217 -24.33 -12.15 14.18
C GLN A 217 -23.72 -13.16 15.16
N LYS A 218 -23.66 -12.81 16.46
CA LYS A 218 -23.15 -13.65 17.55
C LYS A 218 -21.72 -14.14 17.30
N GLN A 219 -20.86 -13.25 16.83
CA GLN A 219 -19.45 -13.53 16.55
C GLN A 219 -18.54 -12.75 17.51
N SER A 220 -17.36 -13.32 17.78
CA SER A 220 -16.28 -12.68 18.56
C SER A 220 -15.15 -12.11 17.71
N SER A 221 -15.13 -12.40 16.41
CA SER A 221 -14.12 -11.91 15.46
C SER A 221 -14.78 -11.40 14.19
N ALA A 222 -14.27 -10.29 13.66
CA ALA A 222 -14.73 -9.72 12.40
C ALA A 222 -14.52 -10.66 11.21
N LEU A 223 -13.55 -11.58 11.27
CA LEU A 223 -13.26 -12.53 10.20
C LEU A 223 -14.47 -13.44 9.90
N ASN A 224 -15.28 -13.72 10.93
CA ASN A 224 -16.49 -14.56 10.83
C ASN A 224 -17.76 -13.75 10.54
N LEU A 225 -17.65 -12.43 10.36
CA LEU A 225 -18.81 -11.60 10.05
C LEU A 225 -19.15 -11.62 8.56
N PHE A 226 -20.44 -11.63 8.29
CA PHE A 226 -20.98 -11.17 7.01
C PHE A 226 -20.96 -9.64 6.97
N LEU A 227 -19.97 -9.09 6.26
CA LEU A 227 -19.69 -7.66 6.16
C LEU A 227 -19.92 -7.15 4.74
N PRO A 228 -20.17 -5.83 4.58
CA PRO A 228 -20.02 -5.18 3.27
C PRO A 228 -18.68 -5.51 2.65
N GLU A 229 -18.65 -5.59 1.32
CA GLU A 229 -17.48 -6.08 0.58
C GLU A 229 -16.20 -5.31 0.95
N GLU A 230 -16.25 -3.98 0.98
CA GLU A 230 -15.11 -3.12 1.32
C GLU A 230 -14.46 -3.51 2.66
N THR A 231 -15.24 -3.59 3.73
CA THR A 231 -14.75 -3.93 5.08
C THR A 231 -14.30 -5.38 5.17
N SER A 232 -15.01 -6.30 4.52
CA SER A 232 -14.62 -7.71 4.45
C SER A 232 -13.22 -7.85 3.85
N ARG A 233 -12.99 -7.19 2.71
CA ARG A 233 -11.69 -7.19 2.02
C ARG A 233 -10.58 -6.58 2.87
N TYR A 234 -10.89 -5.56 3.65
CA TYR A 234 -9.91 -4.80 4.42
C TYR A 234 -9.03 -5.70 5.32
N MET A 235 -9.63 -6.71 5.94
CA MET A 235 -8.91 -7.68 6.78
C MET A 235 -7.96 -8.57 5.97
N PHE A 236 -8.31 -8.96 4.75
CA PHE A 236 -7.43 -9.77 3.90
C PHE A 236 -6.35 -8.90 3.24
N ARG A 237 -6.69 -7.67 2.87
CA ARG A 237 -5.75 -6.68 2.31
C ARG A 237 -4.56 -6.42 3.21
N ILE A 238 -4.78 -6.25 4.52
CA ILE A 238 -3.68 -6.03 5.46
C ILE A 238 -2.78 -7.28 5.61
N LEU A 239 -3.35 -8.49 5.57
CA LEU A 239 -2.60 -9.74 5.59
C LEU A 239 -1.76 -9.92 4.32
N VAL A 240 -2.34 -9.63 3.15
CA VAL A 240 -1.62 -9.64 1.88
C VAL A 240 -0.55 -8.56 1.83
N ALA A 241 -0.81 -7.37 2.36
CA ALA A 241 0.21 -6.33 2.46
C ALA A 241 1.41 -6.83 3.28
N LYS A 242 1.19 -7.53 4.40
CA LYS A 242 2.27 -8.18 5.15
C LYS A 242 3.06 -9.15 4.27
N MET A 243 2.39 -10.05 3.55
CA MET A 243 3.05 -11.00 2.65
C MET A 243 3.87 -10.27 1.59
N PHE A 244 3.28 -9.28 0.93
CA PHE A 244 3.89 -8.49 -0.15
C PHE A 244 5.16 -7.77 0.28
N PHE A 245 5.18 -7.12 1.46
CA PHE A 245 6.39 -6.45 1.93
C PHE A 245 7.44 -7.40 2.51
N THR A 246 7.04 -8.62 2.90
CA THR A 246 7.97 -9.65 3.40
C THR A 246 8.68 -10.34 2.25
N ASP A 247 7.94 -10.68 1.19
CA ASP A 247 8.44 -11.36 0.00
C ASP A 247 7.82 -10.72 -1.26
N PRO A 248 8.35 -9.58 -1.75
CA PRO A 248 7.83 -8.96 -2.96
C PRO A 248 8.10 -9.77 -4.23
N GLU A 249 9.12 -10.65 -4.21
CA GLU A 249 9.49 -11.48 -5.35
C GLU A 249 8.41 -12.53 -5.64
N SER A 250 7.76 -13.09 -4.60
CA SER A 250 6.62 -13.99 -4.78
C SER A 250 5.41 -13.34 -5.48
N PHE A 251 5.36 -12.00 -5.53
CA PHE A 251 4.35 -11.23 -6.26
C PHE A 251 4.86 -10.73 -7.63
N GLY A 252 6.09 -11.10 -8.02
CA GLY A 252 6.72 -10.67 -9.26
C GLY A 252 7.41 -9.32 -9.22
N PHE A 253 7.74 -8.79 -8.03
CA PHE A 253 8.35 -7.47 -7.89
C PHE A 253 9.82 -7.56 -7.49
N ASN A 254 10.69 -7.45 -8.50
CA ASN A 254 12.15 -7.40 -8.32
C ASN A 254 12.63 -5.95 -8.34
N VAL A 255 12.39 -5.21 -7.25
CA VAL A 255 12.86 -3.82 -7.11
C VAL A 255 14.21 -3.82 -6.38
N PRO A 256 15.30 -3.33 -6.99
CA PRO A 256 16.61 -3.20 -6.34
C PRO A 256 16.54 -2.31 -5.09
N LYS A 257 17.25 -2.64 -4.02
CA LYS A 257 17.14 -1.91 -2.74
C LYS A 257 17.63 -0.46 -2.83
N GLU A 258 18.56 -0.17 -3.73
CA GLU A 258 19.05 1.16 -4.07
C GLU A 258 17.98 2.08 -4.68
N ASP A 259 16.95 1.49 -5.30
CA ASP A 259 15.81 2.25 -5.85
C ASP A 259 14.78 2.61 -4.77
N TYR A 260 14.88 2.01 -3.58
CA TYR A 260 14.01 2.38 -2.47
C TYR A 260 14.36 3.78 -1.99
N TYR A 261 13.33 4.56 -1.71
CA TYR A 261 13.47 5.90 -1.19
C TYR A 261 14.01 5.84 0.24
N PRO A 262 15.20 6.38 0.50
CA PRO A 262 15.78 6.29 1.84
C PRO A 262 15.05 7.24 2.79
N TYR A 263 15.04 6.86 4.06
CA TYR A 263 14.86 7.82 5.15
C TYR A 263 16.12 8.69 5.26
N ARG A 264 15.93 9.98 5.48
CA ARG A 264 17.01 10.93 5.73
C ARG A 264 16.71 11.64 7.03
N GLU A 265 17.66 11.58 7.95
CA GLU A 265 17.56 12.34 9.19
C GLU A 265 17.40 13.84 8.89
N PRO A 266 16.55 14.55 9.63
CA PRO A 266 16.51 16.00 9.61
C PRO A 266 17.90 16.59 9.83
N ARG A 267 18.28 17.60 9.04
CA ARG A 267 19.51 18.36 9.32
C ARG A 267 19.39 19.10 10.65
N LYS A 268 18.21 19.65 10.91
CA LYS A 268 17.84 20.24 12.20
C LYS A 268 16.33 20.25 12.37
N VAL A 269 15.90 20.31 13.63
CA VAL A 269 14.49 20.53 14.00
C VAL A 269 14.41 21.86 14.74
N VAL A 270 13.61 22.78 14.23
CA VAL A 270 13.44 24.13 14.80
C VAL A 270 12.14 24.14 15.61
N THR A 271 12.24 24.51 16.89
CA THR A 271 11.07 24.72 17.75
C THR A 271 10.56 26.15 17.60
N VAL A 272 9.28 26.31 17.29
CA VAL A 272 8.63 27.61 17.08
C VAL A 272 7.41 27.73 17.97
N THR A 273 7.30 28.85 18.69
CA THR A 273 6.16 29.21 19.56
C THR A 273 5.49 30.51 19.15
N THR A 274 6.01 31.18 18.11
CA THR A 274 5.52 32.49 17.62
C THR A 274 5.03 32.38 16.17
N ALA A 275 4.50 33.47 15.65
CA ALA A 275 4.15 33.57 14.24
C ALA A 275 5.39 33.47 13.33
N ILE A 276 5.21 32.88 12.14
CA ILE A 276 6.11 32.95 11.00
C ILE A 276 5.36 33.67 9.87
N PRO A 277 5.63 34.97 9.64
CA PRO A 277 4.92 35.75 8.63
C PRO A 277 5.11 35.24 7.20
N SER A 278 6.26 34.63 6.93
CA SER A 278 6.66 34.13 5.61
C SER A 278 7.47 32.84 5.74
N LEU A 279 6.87 31.72 5.34
CA LEU A 279 7.54 30.43 5.24
C LEU A 279 8.61 30.38 4.15
N PRO A 280 8.47 31.08 3.01
CA PRO A 280 9.56 31.22 2.05
C PRO A 280 10.80 31.89 2.65
N ASP A 281 10.64 32.99 3.39
CA ASP A 281 11.77 33.66 4.04
C ASP A 281 12.36 32.77 5.14
N PHE A 282 11.51 32.15 5.95
CA PHE A 282 11.96 31.16 6.94
C PHE A 282 12.75 30.01 6.28
N ALA A 283 12.33 29.51 5.11
CA ALA A 283 13.08 28.49 4.38
C ALA A 283 14.46 29.01 3.93
N ALA A 284 14.50 30.21 3.35
CA ALA A 284 15.71 30.86 2.88
C ALA A 284 16.72 31.12 4.02
N ASP A 285 16.25 31.64 5.16
CA ASP A 285 17.05 31.86 6.38
C ASP A 285 17.62 30.56 6.94
N ASN A 286 16.92 29.44 6.69
CA ASN A 286 17.37 28.12 7.06
C ASN A 286 18.21 27.44 5.97
N GLY A 287 18.47 28.07 4.83
CA GLY A 287 19.30 27.54 3.74
C GLY A 287 18.67 26.37 2.98
N VAL A 288 17.34 26.35 2.85
CA VAL A 288 16.60 25.35 2.04
C VAL A 288 15.59 26.06 1.15
N THR A 289 15.14 25.41 0.08
CA THR A 289 14.04 25.98 -0.72
C THR A 289 12.72 25.88 0.05
N TYR A 290 11.77 26.74 -0.27
CA TYR A 290 10.40 26.62 0.25
C TYR A 290 9.79 25.25 -0.09
N ALA A 291 10.09 24.69 -1.27
CA ALA A 291 9.62 23.36 -1.66
C ALA A 291 10.19 22.26 -0.76
N ASP A 292 11.48 22.32 -0.40
CA ASP A 292 12.10 21.37 0.54
C ASP A 292 11.46 21.45 1.92
N LEU A 293 11.29 22.68 2.44
CA LEU A 293 10.61 22.92 3.72
C LEU A 293 9.20 22.34 3.72
N ARG A 294 8.42 22.59 2.65
CA ARG A 294 7.05 22.10 2.50
C ARG A 294 6.98 20.58 2.38
N ASN A 295 7.86 19.96 1.62
CA ASN A 295 7.88 18.50 1.48
C ASN A 295 8.28 17.79 2.78
N ALA A 296 9.10 18.43 3.62
CA ALA A 296 9.45 17.91 4.94
C ALA A 296 8.37 18.16 6.01
N ASN A 297 7.51 19.16 5.81
CA ASN A 297 6.47 19.59 6.76
C ASN A 297 5.12 19.73 6.04
N LEU A 298 4.62 18.64 5.47
CA LEU A 298 3.37 18.64 4.70
C LEU A 298 2.16 19.15 5.51
N TRP A 299 2.24 19.04 6.83
CA TRP A 299 1.23 19.53 7.78
C TRP A 299 1.12 21.05 7.86
N MET A 300 2.13 21.80 7.44
CA MET A 300 2.06 23.25 7.36
C MET A 300 1.37 23.64 6.06
N LEU A 301 0.21 24.29 6.14
CA LEU A 301 -0.56 24.73 4.99
C LEU A 301 -0.23 26.20 4.64
N GLY A 302 -0.37 26.57 3.36
CA GLY A 302 -0.09 27.94 2.90
C GLY A 302 1.35 28.44 3.10
N THR A 303 1.56 29.75 3.03
CA THR A 303 2.90 30.38 3.01
C THR A 303 3.27 31.09 4.31
N LYS A 304 2.49 30.91 5.39
CA LYS A 304 2.70 31.54 6.70
C LYS A 304 2.18 30.65 7.82
N LEU A 305 2.54 30.97 9.06
CA LEU A 305 1.99 30.36 10.27
C LEU A 305 1.69 31.46 11.30
N SER A 306 0.42 31.72 11.57
CA SER A 306 0.00 32.85 12.42
C SER A 306 0.18 32.55 13.92
N ASN A 307 -0.04 31.30 14.33
CA ASN A 307 0.15 30.79 15.71
C ASN A 307 -0.31 31.72 16.86
N PRO A 308 -1.55 32.24 16.86
CA PRO A 308 -2.02 33.18 17.88
C PRO A 308 -2.12 32.58 19.29
N SER A 309 -2.21 31.25 19.40
CA SER A 309 -2.29 30.54 20.69
C SER A 309 -0.93 30.28 21.34
N GLY A 310 0.18 30.62 20.67
CA GLY A 310 1.52 30.32 21.15
C GLY A 310 1.83 28.82 21.22
N LYS A 311 1.14 28.01 20.41
CA LYS A 311 1.36 26.56 20.37
C LYS A 311 2.79 26.26 19.92
N THR A 312 3.38 25.23 20.51
CA THR A 312 4.73 24.79 20.14
C THR A 312 4.67 23.88 18.91
N TYR A 313 5.41 24.24 17.88
CA TYR A 313 5.61 23.43 16.68
C TYR A 313 7.07 23.02 16.54
N LYS A 314 7.30 21.81 16.01
CA LYS A 314 8.61 21.32 15.60
C LYS A 314 8.65 21.30 14.07
N ILE A 315 9.46 22.17 13.48
CA ILE A 315 9.59 22.29 12.02
C ILE A 315 10.88 21.58 11.61
N ILE A 316 10.75 20.60 10.73
CA ILE A 316 11.86 19.84 10.17
C ILE A 316 12.55 20.67 9.10
N ILE A 317 13.85 20.86 9.24
CA ILE A 317 14.69 21.39 8.16
C ILE A 317 15.40 20.19 7.52
N PRO A 318 15.09 19.86 6.26
CA PRO A 318 15.58 18.65 5.64
C PRO A 318 17.08 18.72 5.34
N THR A 319 17.68 17.54 5.24
CA THR A 319 18.99 17.36 4.61
C THR A 319 18.78 17.40 3.08
N VAL A 320 19.33 18.41 2.43
CA VAL A 320 19.31 18.55 0.96
C VAL A 320 20.45 17.72 0.36
N LYS A 321 20.20 17.05 -0.77
CA LYS A 321 21.23 16.29 -1.51
C LYS A 321 22.13 17.23 -2.32
#